data_AF-A0A7X7R487-F1
#
_entry.id   AF-A0A7X7R487-F1
#
_cell.length_a   1.000
_cell.length_b   1.000
_cell.length_c   1.000
_cell.angle_alpha   90.00
_cell.angle_beta   90.00
_cell.angle_gamma   90.00
#
_symmetry.space_group_name_H-M   'P 1'
#
loop_
_entity.id
_entity.type
_entity.pdbx_description
1 polymer ?
#
loop_
_entity_poly.entity_id
_entity_poly.type
_entity_poly.pdbx_seq_one_letter_code
_entity_poly.pdbx_strand_id
1 'polypeptide(L)'
;MVPIRVISESLGMDVDWDGVSRIVYITTPEPVQTVLKETTNLNTNQWQSISILGESMVSSKELTRLARENNPSAPDLAALYISIGKEYGIRGDIAFCQAAKETGWWKYGGLVEPEQNNYCGLSATGAAATAEEDLRGADPERVWFEEGCHGAFFDTPATGVEAHIQHLYAYATTAPLPPGKSVLSPRFALIKRGNSANWEDLGGKWAVPGYDRNKYPDFAAAFASCDTYGHSIINDYYKKVWKPNDQVSSQNIAITPEERIKDLERENRFLREQVAELKMKL
;
A
#
# COMPACT_ATOMS: atom_id res chain seq x y z
N MET A 1 46.67 -16.41 21.89
CA MET A 1 45.87 -17.24 20.97
C MET A 1 44.45 -17.28 21.55
N VAL A 2 43.45 -16.74 20.85
CA VAL A 2 42.06 -16.72 21.35
C VAL A 2 41.35 -17.98 20.84
N PRO A 3 40.73 -18.81 21.70
CA PRO A 3 40.09 -20.03 21.26
C PRO A 3 38.89 -19.73 20.35
N ILE A 4 38.87 -20.34 19.16
CA ILE A 4 37.79 -20.12 18.17
C ILE A 4 36.41 -20.45 18.72
N ARG A 5 36.33 -21.47 19.58
CA ARG A 5 35.10 -21.86 20.28
C ARG A 5 34.52 -20.71 21.12
N VAL A 6 35.36 -20.02 21.87
CA VAL A 6 34.94 -18.90 22.74
C VAL A 6 34.37 -17.74 21.92
N ILE A 7 34.98 -17.44 20.77
CA ILE A 7 34.49 -16.39 19.87
C ILE A 7 33.16 -16.80 19.25
N SER A 8 33.08 -18.02 18.67
CA SER A 8 31.87 -18.51 18.02
C SER A 8 30.68 -18.63 18.97
N GLU A 9 30.89 -19.17 20.18
CA GLU A 9 29.85 -19.24 21.22
C GLU A 9 29.43 -17.83 21.68
N SER A 10 30.37 -16.88 21.81
CA SER A 10 30.04 -15.47 22.16
C SER A 10 29.21 -14.75 21.09
N LEU A 11 29.30 -15.20 19.84
CA LEU A 11 28.49 -14.73 18.71
C LEU A 11 27.18 -15.51 18.55
N GLY A 12 26.85 -16.39 19.49
CA GLY A 12 25.60 -17.16 19.52
C GLY A 12 25.55 -18.35 18.56
N MET A 13 26.71 -18.86 18.14
CA MET A 13 26.82 -20.05 17.29
C MET A 13 27.08 -21.30 18.12
N ASP A 14 26.57 -22.45 17.67
CA ASP A 14 26.88 -23.76 18.24
C ASP A 14 28.17 -24.31 17.63
N VAL A 15 29.03 -24.90 18.47
CA VAL A 15 30.33 -25.43 18.06
C VAL A 15 30.46 -26.89 18.47
N ASP A 16 30.49 -27.78 17.47
CA ASP A 16 30.65 -29.22 17.64
C ASP A 16 32.00 -29.71 17.10
N TRP A 17 32.50 -30.80 17.65
CA TRP A 17 33.77 -31.42 17.28
C TRP A 17 33.57 -32.90 16.96
N ASP A 18 33.89 -33.27 15.73
CA ASP A 18 34.00 -34.68 15.35
C ASP A 18 35.43 -35.17 15.57
N GLY A 19 35.62 -35.95 16.63
CA GLY A 19 36.92 -36.53 17.00
C GLY A 19 37.43 -37.62 16.05
N VAL A 20 36.59 -38.17 15.18
CA VAL A 20 36.98 -39.19 14.20
C VAL A 20 37.53 -38.53 12.93
N SER A 21 36.82 -37.54 12.40
CA SER A 21 37.25 -36.80 11.20
C SER A 21 38.19 -35.63 11.49
N ARG A 22 38.33 -35.24 12.76
CA ARG A 22 39.08 -34.07 13.22
C ARG A 22 38.57 -32.75 12.62
N ILE A 23 37.25 -32.63 12.47
CA ILE A 23 36.57 -31.45 11.93
C ILE A 23 35.79 -30.75 13.04
N VAL A 24 35.87 -29.41 13.07
CA VAL A 24 35.02 -28.55 13.89
C VAL A 24 33.87 -28.03 13.03
N TYR A 25 32.64 -28.22 13.49
CA TYR A 25 31.43 -27.65 12.88
C TYR A 25 30.99 -26.44 13.68
N ILE A 26 30.84 -25.30 13.03
CA ILE A 26 30.28 -24.08 13.61
C ILE A 26 28.97 -23.81 12.89
N THR A 27 27.86 -23.90 13.61
CA THR A 27 26.52 -23.71 13.05
C THR A 27 25.86 -22.52 13.71
N THR A 28 25.36 -21.59 12.90
CA THR A 28 24.34 -20.64 13.38
C THR A 28 23.11 -21.46 13.76
N PRO A 29 22.67 -21.46 15.02
CA PRO A 29 21.41 -22.10 15.35
C PRO A 29 20.32 -21.47 14.49
N GLU A 30 19.55 -22.32 13.81
CA GLU A 30 18.32 -21.90 13.14
C GLU A 30 17.54 -21.05 14.15
N PRO A 31 17.00 -19.86 13.78
CA PRO A 31 16.14 -19.13 14.68
C PRO A 31 15.07 -20.12 15.12
N VAL A 32 14.96 -20.36 16.43
CA VAL A 32 13.91 -21.20 16.99
C VAL A 32 12.60 -20.60 16.52
N GLN A 33 12.07 -21.16 15.44
CA GLN A 33 10.68 -20.95 15.06
C GLN A 33 9.95 -21.57 16.22
N THR A 34 9.51 -20.71 17.12
CA THR A 34 8.57 -21.08 18.16
C THR A 34 7.33 -21.50 17.38
N VAL A 35 7.23 -22.80 17.07
CA VAL A 35 6.04 -23.38 16.46
C VAL A 35 4.99 -23.32 17.55
N LEU A 36 4.34 -22.18 17.67
CA LEU A 36 3.01 -22.11 18.25
C LEU A 36 2.15 -22.98 17.35
N LYS A 37 1.89 -24.21 17.81
CA LYS A 37 0.77 -25.00 17.32
C LYS A 37 -0.50 -24.28 17.74
N GLU A 38 -0.87 -23.23 17.03
CA GLU A 38 -2.23 -22.72 17.06
C GLU A 38 -3.07 -23.58 16.13
N THR A 39 -3.57 -24.68 16.68
CA THR A 39 -4.73 -25.36 16.11
C THR A 39 -5.92 -24.96 16.95
N THR A 40 -6.54 -23.81 16.65
CA THR A 40 -7.98 -23.56 16.89
C THR A 40 -8.46 -22.24 16.28
N ASN A 41 -9.43 -22.38 15.36
CA ASN A 41 -10.45 -21.42 14.94
C ASN A 41 -10.07 -20.30 13.93
N LEU A 42 -10.31 -20.57 12.65
CA LEU A 42 -10.57 -19.56 11.61
C LEU A 42 -11.90 -18.82 11.88
N ASN A 43 -11.97 -18.07 12.98
CA ASN A 43 -13.11 -17.25 13.39
C ASN A 43 -12.82 -15.79 13.03
N THR A 44 -13.77 -15.11 12.37
CA THR A 44 -14.09 -13.65 12.24
C THR A 44 -13.05 -12.53 12.50
N ASN A 45 -11.97 -12.74 13.23
CA ASN A 45 -10.97 -11.75 13.66
C ASN A 45 -9.87 -11.44 12.61
N GLN A 46 -9.75 -12.20 11.52
CA GLN A 46 -8.70 -11.98 10.50
C GLN A 46 -8.84 -10.65 9.73
N TRP A 47 -10.01 -10.01 9.82
CA TRP A 47 -10.36 -8.79 9.06
C TRP A 47 -10.53 -7.56 9.94
N GLN A 48 -10.03 -7.64 11.17
CA GLN A 48 -9.95 -6.52 12.11
C GLN A 48 -8.49 -6.16 12.29
N SER A 49 -8.20 -4.89 12.58
CA SER A 49 -6.84 -4.41 12.86
C SER A 49 -5.85 -4.66 11.72
N ILE A 50 -6.31 -4.42 10.49
CA ILE A 50 -5.45 -4.51 9.32
C ILE A 50 -4.60 -3.25 9.28
N SER A 51 -3.29 -3.40 9.47
CA SER A 51 -2.40 -2.25 9.46
C SER A 51 -2.36 -1.55 8.09
N ILE A 52 -2.24 -0.22 8.12
CA ILE A 52 -1.95 0.59 6.94
C ILE A 52 -0.50 0.36 6.48
N LEU A 53 0.42 0.14 7.42
CA LEU A 53 1.81 -0.18 7.14
C LEU A 53 1.98 -1.67 6.80
N GLY A 54 2.94 -1.97 5.94
CA GLY A 54 3.34 -3.32 5.58
C GLY A 54 3.46 -3.55 4.08
N GLU A 55 3.89 -4.75 3.72
CA GLU A 55 4.04 -5.19 2.33
C GLU A 55 2.70 -5.54 1.71
N SER A 56 2.53 -5.20 0.43
CA SER A 56 1.34 -5.59 -0.32
C SER A 56 1.26 -7.11 -0.44
N MET A 57 0.09 -7.68 -0.18
CA MET A 57 -0.11 -9.13 -0.19
C MET A 57 -0.81 -9.62 -1.47
N VAL A 58 -1.38 -8.71 -2.25
CA VAL A 58 -2.04 -8.98 -3.53
C VAL A 58 -1.21 -8.39 -4.67
N SER A 59 -1.08 -9.15 -5.76
CA SER A 59 -0.29 -8.73 -6.92
C SER A 59 -0.98 -7.63 -7.74
N SER A 60 -0.18 -6.79 -8.43
CA SER A 60 -0.72 -5.78 -9.35
C SER A 60 -1.62 -6.38 -10.43
N LYS A 61 -1.28 -7.57 -10.95
CA LYS A 61 -2.07 -8.29 -11.96
C LYS A 61 -3.48 -8.61 -11.46
N GLU A 62 -3.61 -9.02 -10.20
CA GLU A 62 -4.91 -9.36 -9.61
C GLU A 62 -5.76 -8.12 -9.34
N LEU A 63 -5.13 -7.03 -8.89
CA LEU A 63 -5.78 -5.73 -8.72
C LEU A 63 -6.26 -5.16 -10.06
N THR A 64 -5.42 -5.19 -11.10
CA THR A 64 -5.80 -4.75 -12.46
C THR A 64 -6.96 -5.59 -12.98
N ARG A 65 -6.94 -6.92 -12.78
CA ARG A 65 -8.07 -7.78 -13.16
C ARG A 65 -9.36 -7.37 -12.45
N LEU A 66 -9.34 -7.23 -11.12
CA LEU A 66 -10.52 -6.82 -10.35
C LEU A 66 -11.04 -5.45 -10.81
N ALA A 67 -10.15 -4.49 -11.08
CA ALA A 67 -10.55 -3.18 -11.58
C ALA A 67 -11.24 -3.26 -12.95
N ARG A 68 -10.70 -4.06 -13.88
CA ARG A 68 -11.26 -4.24 -15.23
C ARG A 68 -12.59 -5.00 -15.23
N GLU A 69 -12.79 -5.93 -14.31
CA GLU A 69 -14.08 -6.62 -14.12
C GLU A 69 -15.19 -5.64 -13.70
N ASN A 70 -14.85 -4.60 -12.92
CA ASN A 70 -15.81 -3.60 -12.46
C ASN A 70 -15.93 -2.39 -13.41
N ASN A 71 -14.85 -2.04 -14.09
CA ASN A 71 -14.77 -0.98 -15.10
C ASN A 71 -13.77 -1.39 -16.19
N PRO A 72 -14.23 -1.85 -17.37
CA PRO A 72 -13.36 -2.24 -18.48
C PRO A 72 -12.38 -1.14 -18.91
N SER A 73 -12.70 0.13 -18.64
CA SER A 73 -11.87 1.30 -18.98
C SER A 73 -10.99 1.80 -17.82
N ALA A 74 -10.95 1.11 -16.67
CA ALA A 74 -10.15 1.54 -15.51
C ALA A 74 -8.66 1.80 -15.88
N PRO A 75 -8.00 2.86 -15.39
CA PRO A 75 -6.59 3.09 -15.69
C PRO A 75 -5.69 1.99 -15.08
N ASP A 76 -4.54 1.75 -15.69
CA ASP A 76 -3.57 0.76 -15.18
C ASP A 76 -2.68 1.37 -14.09
N LEU A 77 -3.21 1.43 -12.86
CA LEU A 77 -2.54 2.05 -11.71
C LEU A 77 -2.00 1.04 -10.71
N ALA A 78 -2.35 -0.23 -10.82
CA ALA A 78 -2.06 -1.21 -9.78
C ALA A 78 -0.55 -1.37 -9.53
N ALA A 79 0.26 -1.40 -10.59
CA ALA A 79 1.72 -1.46 -10.48
C ALA A 79 2.30 -0.25 -9.73
N LEU A 80 1.80 0.96 -9.99
CA LEU A 80 2.21 2.18 -9.30
C LEU A 80 1.88 2.12 -7.80
N TYR A 81 0.68 1.67 -7.44
CA TYR A 81 0.30 1.52 -6.03
C TYR A 81 1.20 0.54 -5.29
N ILE A 82 1.54 -0.59 -5.92
CA ILE A 82 2.43 -1.59 -5.32
C ILE A 82 3.85 -1.02 -5.15
N SER A 83 4.43 -0.41 -6.21
CA SER A 83 5.81 0.07 -6.16
C SER A 83 5.96 1.26 -5.21
N ILE A 84 5.08 2.26 -5.31
CA ILE A 84 5.13 3.45 -4.46
C ILE A 84 4.74 3.08 -3.03
N GLY A 85 3.73 2.24 -2.82
CA GLY A 85 3.38 1.74 -1.49
C GLY A 85 4.59 1.12 -0.79
N LYS A 86 5.36 0.28 -1.49
CA LYS A 86 6.58 -0.34 -0.97
C LYS A 86 7.64 0.68 -0.54
N GLU A 87 7.86 1.75 -1.31
CA GLU A 87 8.81 2.82 -0.95
C GLU A 87 8.47 3.51 0.38
N TYR A 88 7.17 3.57 0.71
CA TYR A 88 6.66 4.16 1.95
C TYR A 88 6.37 3.12 3.05
N GLY A 89 6.53 1.83 2.77
CA GLY A 89 6.08 0.76 3.67
C GLY A 89 4.57 0.76 3.91
N ILE A 90 3.78 1.20 2.93
CA ILE A 90 2.32 1.25 2.95
C ILE A 90 1.76 0.10 2.13
N ARG A 91 0.65 -0.47 2.60
CA ARG A 91 -0.15 -1.49 1.92
C ARG A 91 -0.80 -0.93 0.64
N GLY A 92 0.01 -0.84 -0.41
CA GLY A 92 -0.37 -0.35 -1.74
C GLY A 92 -1.55 -1.10 -2.35
N ASP A 93 -1.65 -2.40 -2.10
CA ASP A 93 -2.79 -3.23 -2.52
C ASP A 93 -4.12 -2.77 -1.93
N ILE A 94 -4.15 -2.40 -0.65
CA ILE A 94 -5.36 -1.88 0.00
C ILE A 94 -5.59 -0.40 -0.37
N ALA A 95 -4.53 0.40 -0.52
CA ALA A 95 -4.66 1.77 -1.02
C ALA A 95 -5.26 1.84 -2.44
N PHE A 96 -4.94 0.88 -3.31
CA PHE A 96 -5.60 0.72 -4.60
C PHE A 96 -7.10 0.44 -4.44
N CYS A 97 -7.48 -0.41 -3.48
CA CYS A 97 -8.90 -0.66 -3.17
C CYS A 97 -9.60 0.58 -2.60
N GLN A 98 -8.93 1.38 -1.78
CA GLN A 98 -9.46 2.67 -1.35
C GLN A 98 -9.67 3.60 -2.55
N ALA A 99 -8.71 3.69 -3.47
CA ALA A 99 -8.85 4.50 -4.68
C ALA A 99 -10.03 4.04 -5.55
N ALA A 100 -10.23 2.73 -5.68
CA ALA A 100 -11.40 2.17 -6.35
C ALA A 100 -12.71 2.58 -5.65
N LYS A 101 -12.73 2.64 -4.31
CA LYS A 101 -13.89 3.14 -3.57
C LYS A 101 -14.16 4.62 -3.82
N GLU A 102 -13.13 5.45 -3.71
CA GLU A 102 -13.24 6.91 -3.85
C GLU A 102 -13.67 7.35 -5.26
N THR A 103 -13.23 6.63 -6.28
CA THR A 103 -13.49 6.96 -7.68
C THR A 103 -14.65 6.17 -8.30
N GLY A 104 -15.32 5.31 -7.52
CA GLY A 104 -16.36 4.42 -8.05
C GLY A 104 -15.84 3.48 -9.14
N TRP A 105 -14.68 2.86 -8.91
CA TRP A 105 -13.91 2.07 -9.88
C TRP A 105 -13.40 2.88 -11.06
N TRP A 106 -12.94 4.11 -10.84
CA TRP A 106 -12.54 5.06 -11.89
C TRP A 106 -13.63 5.32 -12.93
N LYS A 107 -14.90 5.16 -12.55
CA LYS A 107 -16.04 5.64 -13.35
C LYS A 107 -16.35 7.10 -13.05
N TYR A 108 -15.87 7.59 -11.90
CA TYR A 108 -16.12 8.93 -11.39
C TYR A 108 -17.64 9.19 -11.27
N GLY A 109 -18.04 10.45 -11.16
CA GLY A 109 -19.42 10.86 -10.80
C GLY A 109 -19.53 11.50 -9.42
N GLY A 110 -18.39 11.72 -8.76
CA GLY A 110 -18.26 12.56 -7.58
C GLY A 110 -17.80 13.98 -7.94
N LEU A 111 -17.11 14.63 -7.00
CA LEU A 111 -16.56 15.98 -7.19
C LEU A 111 -15.28 16.01 -8.02
N VAL A 112 -14.55 14.89 -8.05
CA VAL A 112 -13.26 14.78 -8.73
C VAL A 112 -13.43 14.13 -10.09
N GLU A 113 -12.72 14.65 -11.07
CA GLU A 113 -12.70 14.25 -12.47
C GLU A 113 -11.45 13.44 -12.85
N PRO A 114 -11.49 12.63 -13.93
CA PRO A 114 -10.39 11.77 -14.34
C PRO A 114 -9.06 12.48 -14.56
N GLU A 115 -9.10 13.68 -15.15
CA GLU A 115 -7.92 14.44 -15.57
C GLU A 115 -7.09 14.94 -14.37
N GLN A 116 -7.69 14.99 -13.18
CA GLN A 116 -7.04 15.48 -11.97
C GLN A 116 -5.98 14.52 -11.41
N ASN A 117 -5.98 13.25 -11.86
CA ASN A 117 -5.18 12.16 -11.26
C ASN A 117 -5.36 12.04 -9.72
N ASN A 118 -6.49 12.49 -9.19
CA ASN A 118 -6.74 12.57 -7.75
C ASN A 118 -7.57 11.38 -7.27
N TYR A 119 -6.91 10.26 -7.05
CA TYR A 119 -7.59 8.98 -6.83
C TYR A 119 -8.16 8.79 -5.42
N CYS A 120 -8.00 9.75 -4.51
CA CYS A 120 -8.46 9.64 -3.13
C CYS A 120 -9.16 10.89 -2.59
N GLY A 121 -9.59 11.78 -3.48
CA GLY A 121 -10.39 12.95 -3.12
C GLY A 121 -9.63 14.02 -2.33
N LEU A 122 -8.32 14.17 -2.53
CA LEU A 122 -7.51 15.16 -1.83
C LEU A 122 -8.06 16.57 -2.09
N SER A 123 -8.50 17.20 -1.00
CA SER A 123 -9.09 18.54 -0.98
C SER A 123 -10.43 18.68 -1.72
N ALA A 124 -11.12 17.59 -2.02
CA ALA A 124 -12.45 17.60 -2.61
C ALA A 124 -13.54 17.82 -1.53
N THR A 125 -13.56 18.99 -0.88
CA THR A 125 -14.41 19.28 0.29
C THR A 125 -15.79 19.84 -0.04
N GLY A 126 -16.21 19.80 -1.31
CA GLY A 126 -17.49 20.33 -1.78
C GLY A 126 -17.50 21.83 -2.09
N ALA A 127 -16.50 22.59 -1.65
CA ALA A 127 -16.25 23.94 -2.12
C ALA A 127 -15.41 23.89 -3.40
N ALA A 128 -15.75 24.72 -4.40
CA ALA A 128 -14.92 24.88 -5.58
C ALA A 128 -13.64 25.63 -5.20
N ALA A 129 -12.53 25.22 -5.81
CA ALA A 129 -11.24 25.84 -5.63
C ALA A 129 -11.19 27.22 -6.31
N THR A 130 -10.32 28.06 -5.80
CA THR A 130 -10.04 29.42 -6.25
C THR A 130 -8.77 29.48 -7.10
N ALA A 131 -7.94 28.43 -7.06
CA ALA A 131 -6.58 28.36 -7.60
C ALA A 131 -5.51 29.05 -6.73
N GLU A 132 -5.89 29.80 -5.69
CA GLU A 132 -4.97 30.40 -4.72
C GLU A 132 -4.81 29.61 -3.42
N GLU A 133 -5.31 28.36 -3.36
CA GLU A 133 -5.15 27.52 -2.18
C GLU A 133 -3.68 27.30 -1.83
N ASP A 134 -3.36 27.46 -0.56
CA ASP A 134 -2.06 27.07 -0.03
C ASP A 134 -1.83 25.55 -0.26
N LEU A 135 -0.76 25.24 -0.99
CA LEU A 135 -0.28 23.88 -1.24
C LEU A 135 0.34 23.22 0.00
N ARG A 136 0.57 23.99 1.08
CA ARG A 136 1.02 23.52 2.40
C ARG A 136 2.29 22.67 2.32
N GLY A 137 3.21 23.12 1.49
CA GLY A 137 4.50 22.47 1.23
C GLY A 137 4.47 21.42 0.13
N ALA A 138 3.31 21.13 -0.48
CA ALA A 138 3.28 20.31 -1.69
C ALA A 138 3.98 21.01 -2.86
N ASP A 139 4.63 20.22 -3.69
CA ASP A 139 5.45 20.66 -4.82
C ASP A 139 4.60 21.40 -5.88
N PRO A 140 4.78 22.72 -6.06
CA PRO A 140 3.96 23.51 -6.98
C PRO A 140 4.19 23.19 -8.45
N GLU A 141 5.28 22.49 -8.79
CA GLU A 141 5.52 22.04 -10.18
C GLU A 141 4.67 20.81 -10.53
N ARG A 142 4.13 20.11 -9.51
CA ARG A 142 3.45 18.81 -9.67
C ARG A 142 2.03 18.79 -9.13
N VAL A 143 1.68 19.77 -8.30
CA VAL A 143 0.39 19.87 -7.60
C VAL A 143 -0.15 21.28 -7.72
N TRP A 144 -1.39 21.41 -8.18
CA TRP A 144 -2.07 22.71 -8.25
C TRP A 144 -3.57 22.57 -7.99
N PHE A 145 -4.25 23.70 -7.97
CA PHE A 145 -5.70 23.80 -7.93
C PHE A 145 -6.16 24.62 -9.14
N GLU A 146 -7.33 24.29 -9.68
CA GLU A 146 -7.95 25.02 -10.79
C GLU A 146 -9.23 25.71 -10.32
N GLU A 147 -9.41 26.98 -10.69
CA GLU A 147 -10.57 27.78 -10.31
C GLU A 147 -11.85 27.10 -10.81
N GLY A 148 -12.84 26.94 -9.92
CA GLY A 148 -14.12 26.31 -10.24
C GLY A 148 -14.11 24.77 -10.17
N CYS A 149 -12.94 24.12 -10.10
CA CYS A 149 -12.82 22.68 -9.93
C CYS A 149 -12.82 22.28 -8.45
N HIS A 150 -13.03 20.99 -8.14
CA HIS A 150 -12.96 20.48 -6.77
C HIS A 150 -11.75 19.56 -6.59
N GLY A 151 -11.00 19.76 -5.49
CA GLY A 151 -9.83 18.94 -5.20
C GLY A 151 -8.56 19.37 -5.95
N ALA A 152 -7.44 18.77 -5.55
CA ALA A 152 -6.13 19.04 -6.14
C ALA A 152 -5.95 18.29 -7.47
N PHE A 153 -5.12 18.85 -8.34
CA PHE A 153 -4.64 18.24 -9.58
C PHE A 153 -3.22 17.73 -9.41
N PHE A 154 -2.88 16.65 -10.12
CA PHE A 154 -1.55 16.07 -10.15
C PHE A 154 -1.09 15.87 -11.60
N ASP A 155 0.15 16.30 -11.88
CA ASP A 155 0.76 16.31 -13.23
C ASP A 155 0.77 14.93 -13.91
N THR A 156 0.91 13.85 -13.12
CA THR A 156 0.95 12.48 -13.62
C THR A 156 0.16 11.52 -12.72
N PRO A 157 -0.26 10.36 -13.27
CA PRO A 157 -0.82 9.28 -12.46
C PRO A 157 0.09 8.86 -11.30
N ALA A 158 1.41 8.80 -11.51
CA ALA A 158 2.36 8.44 -10.46
C ALA A 158 2.35 9.44 -9.30
N THR A 159 2.29 10.74 -9.60
CA THR A 159 2.18 11.81 -8.60
C THR A 159 0.87 11.69 -7.80
N GLY A 160 -0.24 11.44 -8.48
CA GLY A 160 -1.54 11.24 -7.82
C GLY A 160 -1.58 10.03 -6.88
N VAL A 161 -1.00 8.90 -7.32
CA VAL A 161 -0.81 7.71 -6.47
C VAL A 161 0.10 8.03 -5.28
N GLU A 162 1.22 8.71 -5.50
CA GLU A 162 2.14 9.05 -4.42
C GLU A 162 1.53 10.03 -3.42
N ALA A 163 0.77 11.01 -3.86
CA ALA A 163 0.03 11.92 -2.98
C ALA A 163 -0.99 11.17 -2.11
N HIS A 164 -1.68 10.18 -2.68
CA HIS A 164 -2.56 9.28 -1.91
C HIS A 164 -1.78 8.49 -0.85
N ILE A 165 -0.67 7.84 -1.26
CA ILE A 165 0.19 7.07 -0.35
C ILE A 165 0.76 7.95 0.75
N GLN A 166 1.22 9.17 0.45
CA GLN A 166 1.69 10.13 1.45
C GLN A 166 0.59 10.53 2.43
N HIS A 167 -0.65 10.68 1.96
CA HIS A 167 -1.76 11.00 2.86
C HIS A 167 -2.01 9.87 3.86
N LEU A 168 -2.05 8.61 3.39
CA LEU A 168 -2.10 7.43 4.26
C LEU A 168 -0.89 7.33 5.19
N TYR A 169 0.31 7.63 4.69
CA TYR A 169 1.55 7.66 5.47
C TYR A 169 1.49 8.68 6.62
N ALA A 170 0.87 9.85 6.39
CA ALA A 170 0.65 10.83 7.44
C ALA A 170 -0.24 10.28 8.56
N TYR A 171 -1.32 9.57 8.23
CA TYR A 171 -2.19 8.90 9.20
C TYR A 171 -1.43 7.80 9.97
N ALA A 172 -0.63 6.99 9.26
CA ALA A 172 -0.03 5.77 9.78
C ALA A 172 1.23 5.97 10.63
N THR A 173 2.03 7.01 10.38
CA THR A 173 3.32 7.17 11.04
C THR A 173 3.76 8.64 11.18
N THR A 174 4.68 8.88 12.12
CA THR A 174 5.37 10.16 12.32
C THR A 174 6.75 10.21 11.66
N ALA A 175 7.23 9.10 11.09
CA ALA A 175 8.53 9.03 10.42
C ALA A 175 8.67 10.08 9.29
N PRO A 176 9.86 10.63 9.01
CA PRO A 176 10.04 11.51 7.85
C PRO A 176 9.69 10.78 6.55
N LEU A 177 9.36 11.53 5.49
CA LEU A 177 9.18 10.92 4.17
C LEU A 177 10.44 10.14 3.76
N PRO A 178 10.31 9.10 2.90
CA PRO A 178 11.46 8.41 2.36
C PRO A 178 12.48 9.39 1.74
N PRO A 179 13.80 9.10 1.82
CA PRO A 179 14.82 10.00 1.30
C PRO A 179 14.59 10.39 -0.17
N GLY A 180 14.71 11.69 -0.47
CA GLY A 180 14.56 12.22 -1.83
C GLY A 180 13.12 12.48 -2.29
N LYS A 181 12.12 12.22 -1.45
CA LYS A 181 10.71 12.50 -1.77
C LYS A 181 10.31 13.94 -1.41
N SER A 182 9.69 14.65 -2.34
CA SER A 182 8.99 15.90 -2.07
C SER A 182 7.59 15.62 -1.51
N VAL A 183 6.99 16.59 -0.81
CA VAL A 183 5.59 16.50 -0.39
C VAL A 183 4.72 16.69 -1.62
N LEU A 184 3.75 15.81 -1.82
CA LEU A 184 2.79 15.83 -2.92
C LEU A 184 1.36 15.88 -2.41
N SER A 185 1.07 15.41 -1.19
CA SER A 185 -0.25 15.63 -0.61
C SER A 185 -0.37 17.07 -0.07
N PRO A 186 -1.23 17.94 -0.63
CA PRO A 186 -1.44 19.31 -0.11
C PRO A 186 -2.15 19.32 1.25
N ARG A 187 -2.49 18.14 1.77
CA ARG A 187 -3.09 17.93 3.09
C ARG A 187 -2.14 17.24 4.06
N PHE A 188 -0.91 16.93 3.66
CA PHE A 188 0.06 16.21 4.49
C PHE A 188 0.27 16.89 5.85
N ALA A 189 0.47 18.22 5.84
CA ALA A 189 0.69 19.02 7.04
C ALA A 189 -0.55 19.21 7.93
N LEU A 190 -1.76 18.95 7.41
CA LEU A 190 -3.02 19.11 8.16
C LEU A 190 -3.34 17.90 9.05
N ILE A 191 -2.69 16.76 8.80
CA ILE A 191 -2.92 15.54 9.57
C ILE A 191 -2.05 15.56 10.83
N LYS A 192 -2.67 15.37 12.00
CA LYS A 192 -1.93 14.98 13.20
C LYS A 192 -1.33 13.60 12.95
N ARG A 193 -0.04 13.57 12.64
CA ARG A 193 0.62 12.37 12.13
C ARG A 193 0.62 11.19 13.11
N GLY A 194 0.52 9.97 12.58
CA GLY A 194 0.54 8.73 13.36
C GLY A 194 -0.71 8.51 14.23
N ASN A 195 -1.87 9.03 13.81
CA ASN A 195 -3.12 8.94 14.57
C ASN A 195 -4.02 7.76 14.15
N SER A 196 -3.66 6.97 13.16
CA SER A 196 -4.41 5.80 12.68
C SER A 196 -3.46 4.69 12.24
N ALA A 197 -3.39 3.59 12.99
CA ALA A 197 -2.48 2.50 12.66
C ALA A 197 -3.12 1.52 11.65
N ASN A 198 -4.44 1.38 11.71
CA ASN A 198 -5.19 0.39 10.96
C ASN A 198 -6.19 1.03 9.99
N TRP A 199 -6.60 0.27 8.97
CA TRP A 199 -7.55 0.73 7.96
C TRP A 199 -8.90 1.14 8.56
N GLU A 200 -9.41 0.40 9.56
CA GLU A 200 -10.67 0.76 10.22
C GLU A 200 -10.61 2.09 10.98
N ASP A 201 -9.42 2.51 11.43
CA ASP A 201 -9.21 3.77 12.15
C ASP A 201 -9.44 5.00 11.25
N LEU A 202 -9.47 4.82 9.93
CA LEU A 202 -9.77 5.88 8.97
C LEU A 202 -11.25 6.32 9.04
N GLY A 203 -12.13 5.49 9.60
CA GLY A 203 -13.50 5.90 9.91
C GLY A 203 -13.52 7.10 10.87
N GLY A 204 -14.24 8.16 10.51
CA GLY A 204 -14.36 9.37 11.32
C GLY A 204 -13.12 10.26 11.32
N LYS A 205 -12.05 9.90 10.60
CA LYS A 205 -10.82 10.68 10.50
C LYS A 205 -10.44 11.02 9.06
N TRP A 206 -10.52 10.04 8.16
CA TRP A 206 -10.41 10.24 6.71
C TRP A 206 -11.75 10.70 6.15
N ALA A 207 -12.79 9.88 6.37
CA ALA A 207 -14.15 10.20 6.02
C ALA A 207 -14.93 10.54 7.29
N VAL A 208 -15.53 11.74 7.32
CA VAL A 208 -16.37 12.23 8.42
C VAL A 208 -17.81 12.32 7.91
N PRO A 209 -18.81 11.74 8.60
CA PRO A 209 -18.73 11.05 9.90
C PRO A 209 -18.12 9.64 9.80
N GLY A 210 -17.97 9.08 8.60
CA GLY A 210 -17.33 7.79 8.37
C GLY A 210 -18.21 6.57 8.67
N TYR A 211 -19.52 6.76 8.79
CA TYR A 211 -20.54 5.72 8.94
C TYR A 211 -21.91 6.23 8.45
N ASP A 212 -22.86 5.33 8.24
CA ASP A 212 -24.25 5.68 7.89
C ASP A 212 -25.07 6.09 9.13
N ARG A 213 -25.40 7.38 9.22
CA ARG A 213 -26.18 7.98 10.32
C ARG A 213 -27.65 7.58 10.33
N ASN A 214 -28.17 7.01 9.25
CA ASN A 214 -29.52 6.46 9.21
C ASN A 214 -29.56 5.02 9.71
N LYS A 215 -28.43 4.32 9.69
CA LYS A 215 -28.31 2.92 10.11
C LYS A 215 -27.85 2.75 11.56
N TYR A 216 -26.96 3.64 12.03
CA TYR A 216 -26.37 3.56 13.37
C TYR A 216 -26.61 4.83 14.19
N PRO A 217 -26.83 4.71 15.51
CA PRO A 217 -27.04 5.87 16.38
C PRO A 217 -25.78 6.74 16.51
N ASP A 218 -24.60 6.11 16.50
CA ASP A 218 -23.31 6.78 16.63
C ASP A 218 -22.18 5.98 15.94
N PHE A 219 -20.99 6.59 15.89
CA PHE A 219 -19.81 5.97 15.29
C PHE A 219 -19.39 4.69 16.04
N ALA A 220 -19.54 4.64 17.37
CA ALA A 220 -19.12 3.49 18.16
C ALA A 220 -19.94 2.24 17.83
N ALA A 221 -21.26 2.40 17.63
CA ALA A 221 -22.14 1.32 17.19
C ALA A 221 -21.77 0.81 15.78
N ALA A 222 -21.46 1.73 14.85
CA ALA A 222 -21.02 1.36 13.50
C ALA A 222 -19.65 0.64 13.52
N PHE A 223 -18.71 1.13 14.34
CA PHE A 223 -17.38 0.54 14.49
C PHE A 223 -17.45 -0.86 15.10
N ALA A 224 -18.22 -1.03 16.18
CA ALA A 224 -18.48 -2.35 16.78
C ALA A 224 -19.14 -3.33 15.80
N SER A 225 -19.90 -2.81 14.83
CA SER A 225 -20.53 -3.60 13.76
C SER A 225 -19.62 -3.88 12.56
N CYS A 226 -18.35 -3.42 12.59
CA CYS A 226 -17.42 -3.49 11.46
C CYS A 226 -17.99 -2.87 10.17
N ASP A 227 -18.73 -1.76 10.29
CA ASP A 227 -19.43 -1.11 9.18
C ASP A 227 -19.17 0.42 9.15
N THR A 228 -17.90 0.78 9.26
CA THR A 228 -17.42 2.15 9.04
C THR A 228 -16.69 2.25 7.70
N TYR A 229 -16.34 3.48 7.30
CA TYR A 229 -15.58 3.75 6.09
C TYR A 229 -14.38 2.83 5.92
N GLY A 230 -13.50 2.74 6.92
CA GLY A 230 -12.31 1.88 6.85
C GLY A 230 -12.65 0.40 6.67
N HIS A 231 -13.66 -0.10 7.40
CA HIS A 231 -14.13 -1.48 7.24
C HIS A 231 -14.68 -1.75 5.84
N SER A 232 -15.39 -0.80 5.24
CA SER A 232 -15.95 -0.97 3.89
C SER A 232 -14.88 -1.11 2.80
N ILE A 233 -13.70 -0.49 2.96
CA ILE A 233 -12.57 -0.70 2.04
C ILE A 233 -12.17 -2.18 2.05
N ILE A 234 -12.10 -2.77 3.24
CA ILE A 234 -11.74 -4.17 3.40
C ILE A 234 -12.87 -5.07 2.90
N ASN A 235 -14.08 -4.87 3.39
CA ASN A 235 -15.23 -5.74 3.15
C ASN A 235 -15.70 -5.72 1.70
N ASP A 236 -15.77 -4.55 1.08
CA ASP A 236 -16.43 -4.39 -0.20
C ASP A 236 -15.46 -4.35 -1.39
N TYR A 237 -14.16 -4.22 -1.12
CA TYR A 237 -13.12 -4.11 -2.15
C TYR A 237 -12.02 -5.15 -1.94
N TYR A 238 -11.25 -5.06 -0.85
CA TYR A 238 -10.06 -5.89 -0.69
C TYR A 238 -10.35 -7.40 -0.61
N LYS A 239 -11.41 -7.79 0.13
CA LYS A 239 -11.84 -9.20 0.21
C LYS A 239 -12.22 -9.81 -1.15
N LYS A 240 -12.59 -9.00 -2.15
CA LYS A 240 -12.94 -9.50 -3.49
C LYS A 240 -11.74 -10.00 -4.28
N VAL A 241 -10.54 -9.49 -3.98
CA VAL A 241 -9.29 -9.92 -4.62
C VAL A 241 -8.47 -10.86 -3.74
N TRP A 242 -8.73 -10.88 -2.43
CA TRP A 242 -8.03 -11.76 -1.50
C TRP A 242 -8.25 -13.25 -1.80
N LYS A 243 -7.16 -14.00 -1.90
CA LYS A 243 -7.17 -15.46 -2.04
C LYS A 243 -6.29 -16.09 -0.95
N PRO A 244 -6.87 -16.86 -0.01
CA PRO A 244 -6.10 -17.51 1.05
C PRO A 244 -5.06 -18.53 0.54
N ASN A 245 -5.28 -19.11 -0.65
CA ASN A 245 -4.51 -20.26 -1.12
C ASN A 245 -3.25 -19.94 -1.95
N ASP A 246 -2.98 -18.67 -2.26
CA ASP A 246 -1.71 -18.27 -2.89
C ASP A 246 -0.63 -17.91 -1.84
N GLN A 247 -0.95 -18.04 -0.55
CA GLN A 247 -0.08 -17.67 0.59
C GLN A 247 0.56 -18.89 1.29
N VAL A 248 0.51 -20.09 0.69
CA VAL A 248 1.33 -21.24 1.11
C VAL A 248 2.22 -21.69 -0.04
N SER A 249 3.18 -20.84 -0.40
CA SER A 249 4.53 -21.31 -0.73
C SER A 249 5.52 -20.13 -0.71
N SER A 250 5.96 -19.78 0.49
CA SER A 250 7.40 -19.59 0.72
C SER A 250 8.11 -20.94 0.66
N GLN A 251 7.82 -21.75 -0.36
CA GLN A 251 8.84 -22.65 -0.87
C GLN A 251 9.68 -21.78 -1.78
N ASN A 252 11.00 -21.99 -1.75
CA ASN A 252 11.84 -21.63 -2.87
C ASN A 252 11.23 -22.25 -4.14
N ILE A 253 10.30 -21.56 -4.80
CA ILE A 253 10.05 -21.80 -6.21
C ILE A 253 11.30 -21.25 -6.84
N ALA A 254 12.26 -22.15 -7.08
CA ALA A 254 13.31 -21.90 -8.03
C ALA A 254 12.59 -21.53 -9.34
N ILE A 255 12.43 -20.22 -9.58
CA ILE A 255 11.97 -19.71 -10.86
C ILE A 255 12.92 -20.33 -11.86
N THR A 256 12.37 -21.14 -12.76
CA THR A 256 13.20 -21.79 -13.76
C THR A 256 13.94 -20.68 -14.53
N PRO A 257 15.21 -20.86 -14.92
CA PRO A 257 15.91 -19.86 -15.73
C PRO A 257 15.06 -19.37 -16.91
N GLU A 258 14.23 -20.25 -17.49
CA GLU A 258 13.30 -19.97 -18.58
C GLU A 258 12.16 -19.02 -18.20
N GLU A 259 11.55 -19.17 -17.02
CA GLU A 259 10.51 -18.26 -16.53
C GLU A 259 11.09 -16.89 -16.18
N ARG A 260 12.29 -16.87 -15.58
CA ARG A 260 13.01 -15.61 -15.29
C ARG A 260 13.36 -14.87 -16.58
N ILE A 261 13.79 -15.58 -17.62
CA ILE A 261 14.05 -15.01 -18.94
C ILE A 261 12.76 -14.43 -19.54
N LYS A 262 11.63 -15.14 -19.48
CA LYS A 262 10.34 -14.64 -20.00
C LYS A 262 9.87 -13.36 -19.31
N ASP A 263 10.05 -13.26 -18.00
CA ASP A 263 9.68 -12.06 -17.26
C ASP A 263 10.61 -10.88 -17.58
N LEU A 264 11.92 -11.12 -17.64
CA LEU A 264 12.91 -10.12 -18.06
C LEU A 264 12.70 -9.65 -19.51
N GLU A 265 12.26 -10.53 -20.39
CA GLU A 265 11.91 -10.19 -21.77
C GLU A 265 10.63 -9.35 -21.85
N ARG A 266 9.66 -9.59 -20.96
CA ARG A 266 8.44 -8.76 -20.86
C ARG A 266 8.77 -7.36 -20.35
N GLU A 267 9.57 -7.29 -19.28
CA GLU A 267 10.02 -6.02 -18.69
C GLU A 267 10.87 -5.20 -19.68
N ASN A 268 11.81 -5.84 -20.39
CA ASN A 268 12.59 -5.17 -21.44
C ASN A 268 11.71 -4.64 -22.58
N ARG A 269 10.66 -5.37 -22.96
CA ARG A 269 9.74 -4.93 -24.02
C ARG A 269 9.00 -3.67 -23.60
N PHE A 270 8.48 -3.67 -22.37
CA PHE A 270 7.81 -2.52 -21.77
C PHE A 270 8.73 -1.30 -21.63
N LEU A 271 9.97 -1.50 -21.17
CA LEU A 271 10.96 -0.41 -21.09
C LEU A 271 11.32 0.15 -22.46
N ARG A 272 11.43 -0.70 -23.49
CA ARG A 272 11.69 -0.24 -24.87
C ARG A 272 10.53 0.57 -25.43
N GLU A 273 9.30 0.19 -25.14
CA GLU A 273 8.10 0.95 -25.53
C GLU A 273 8.09 2.33 -24.88
N GLN A 274 8.37 2.41 -23.57
CA GLN A 274 8.47 3.69 -22.86
C GLN A 274 9.60 4.59 -23.38
N VAL A 275 10.78 4.01 -23.65
CA VAL A 275 11.90 4.77 -24.23
C VAL A 275 11.57 5.25 -25.64
N ALA A 276 10.86 4.46 -26.45
CA ALA A 276 10.42 4.87 -27.78
C ALA A 276 9.42 6.04 -27.70
N GLU A 277 8.47 5.97 -26.76
CA GLU A 277 7.50 7.04 -26.53
C GLU A 277 8.17 8.35 -26.06
N LEU A 278 9.14 8.25 -25.15
CA LEU A 278 9.94 9.40 -24.70
C LEU A 278 10.76 10.03 -25.83
N LYS A 279 11.31 9.20 -26.74
CA LYS A 279 12.06 9.69 -27.91
C LYS A 279 11.19 10.35 -28.98
N MET A 280 9.89 10.04 -29.05
CA MET A 280 8.97 10.74 -29.96
C MET A 280 8.47 12.07 -29.39
N LYS A 281 8.66 12.31 -28.09
CA LYS A 281 8.31 13.55 -27.38
C LYS A 281 9.47 14.55 -27.28
N LEU A 282 10.64 14.20 -27.82
CA LEU A 282 11.88 15.00 -27.94
C LEU A 282 12.11 15.40 -29.39
#